data_AF-A0AAU9W123-F1
#
_entry.id   AF-A0AAU9W123-F1
#
_cell.length_a   1.000
_cell.length_b   1.000
_cell.length_c   1.000
_cell.angle_alpha   90.00
_cell.angle_beta   90.00
_cell.angle_gamma   90.00
#
_symmetry.space_group_name_H-M   'P 1'
#
loop_
_entity.id
_entity.type
_entity.pdbx_description
1 polymer ?
#
loop_
_entity_poly.entity_id
_entity_poly.type
_entity_poly.pdbx_seq_one_letter_code
_entity_poly.pdbx_strand_id
1 'polypeptide(L)'
;MLPRKLKQLVFVSFHIFLVVLFVVANNDFCASVFETHVDFTLLDHVINKTDVADELECQLKCMGNKSCKSFNVHRNGNNAKKLCELNNKTRQMKPGDFKRKKGSTYYGSVQGTCVDVSRQRSGKTKGGQCHPNYKGKLCQTRKLGQSAANPGKSCKHILESKDSEGDGEYWIDPEGKGNPLKVYCDMKTDGGGWLLVANFVLNSTSPPDWTAESSYRGIRNFANNKMGISVSALKELRSHLSFTQLRFHCSKKQGRTFHVTTVSNSTGEAVVEYFSGQKDVRPDSCGSFQRMEDDNSKLVIECESWSNDGKWGFNGGDVERRLYTGFARVPRNYNWNLPYGSWYCDDWYHDPVSPGDFWKIYVR
;
A
#
# COMPACT_ATOMS: atom_id res chain seq x y z
N MET A 1 -34.65 62.56 -12.19
CA MET A 1 -33.36 62.12 -12.76
C MET A 1 -32.45 61.71 -11.61
N LEU A 2 -32.15 60.42 -11.50
CA LEU A 2 -31.28 59.82 -10.47
C LEU A 2 -29.80 60.09 -10.78
N PRO A 3 -28.94 60.13 -9.75
CA PRO A 3 -27.66 59.43 -9.87
C PRO A 3 -27.25 58.57 -8.65
N ARG A 4 -26.57 57.48 -9.00
CA ARG A 4 -25.51 56.74 -8.28
C ARG A 4 -25.81 56.14 -6.89
N LYS A 5 -26.06 54.82 -6.89
CA LYS A 5 -25.44 53.91 -5.90
C LYS A 5 -24.62 52.85 -6.64
N LEU A 6 -23.31 52.91 -6.42
CA LEU A 6 -22.32 51.89 -6.78
C LEU A 6 -22.66 50.63 -5.97
N LYS A 7 -23.11 49.55 -6.61
CA LYS A 7 -23.17 48.23 -5.97
C LYS A 7 -21.82 47.54 -6.19
N GLN A 8 -21.13 47.26 -5.08
CA GLN A 8 -19.92 46.45 -5.05
C GLN A 8 -20.19 45.11 -5.77
N LEU A 9 -19.39 44.81 -6.80
CA LEU A 9 -19.26 43.46 -7.33
C LEU A 9 -18.42 42.66 -6.32
N VAL A 10 -19.06 41.79 -5.56
CA VAL A 10 -18.36 40.77 -4.76
C VAL A 10 -18.00 39.63 -5.72
N PHE A 11 -16.74 39.55 -6.13
CA PHE A 11 -16.19 38.34 -6.76
C PHE A 11 -16.03 37.28 -5.68
N VAL A 12 -17.03 36.41 -5.51
CA VAL A 12 -16.85 35.16 -4.77
C VAL A 12 -16.19 34.19 -5.73
N SER A 13 -14.86 34.02 -5.64
CA SER A 13 -14.17 32.95 -6.35
C SER A 13 -14.56 31.61 -5.74
N PHE A 14 -15.58 30.96 -6.29
CA PHE A 14 -15.82 29.55 -6.03
C PHE A 14 -14.69 28.76 -6.71
N HIS A 15 -13.83 28.12 -5.93
CA HIS A 15 -12.91 27.10 -6.43
C HIS A 15 -13.73 25.88 -6.87
N ILE A 16 -14.26 25.93 -8.09
CA ILE A 16 -14.88 24.78 -8.76
C ILE A 16 -13.74 23.93 -9.31
N PHE A 17 -13.39 22.85 -8.61
CA PHE A 17 -12.58 21.79 -9.20
C PHE A 17 -13.47 21.01 -10.19
N LEU A 18 -13.34 21.32 -11.48
CA LEU A 18 -13.96 20.55 -12.57
C LEU A 18 -13.12 19.29 -12.80
N VAL A 19 -13.58 18.15 -12.27
CA VAL A 19 -13.01 16.85 -12.63
C VAL A 19 -13.71 16.36 -13.90
N VAL A 20 -13.04 16.46 -15.05
CA VAL A 20 -13.54 15.95 -16.33
C VAL A 20 -13.09 14.49 -16.48
N LEU A 21 -14.02 13.55 -16.36
CA LEU A 21 -13.75 12.10 -16.53
C LEU A 21 -14.48 11.57 -17.76
N PHE A 22 -13.76 10.79 -18.57
CA PHE A 22 -14.28 10.19 -19.79
C PHE A 22 -14.66 8.72 -19.53
N VAL A 23 -15.93 8.37 -19.74
CA VAL A 23 -16.44 7.00 -19.62
C VAL A 23 -17.30 6.70 -20.85
N VAL A 24 -17.08 5.56 -21.49
CA VAL A 24 -17.85 5.10 -22.66
C VAL A 24 -18.96 4.16 -22.20
N ALA A 25 -20.20 4.43 -22.62
CA ALA A 25 -21.31 3.49 -22.51
C ALA A 25 -22.10 3.50 -23.83
N ASN A 26 -22.32 2.32 -24.41
CA ASN A 26 -23.16 2.10 -25.60
C ASN A 26 -22.78 2.91 -26.85
N ASN A 27 -21.55 2.77 -27.35
CA ASN A 27 -21.06 3.38 -28.62
C ASN A 27 -21.18 4.90 -28.75
N ASP A 28 -21.75 5.60 -27.76
CA ASP A 28 -21.86 7.04 -27.66
C ASP A 28 -20.93 7.55 -26.54
N PHE A 29 -20.19 8.62 -26.81
CA PHE A 29 -19.33 9.26 -25.81
C PHE A 29 -20.14 10.29 -25.02
N CYS A 30 -20.65 9.86 -23.88
CA CYS A 30 -21.35 10.74 -22.95
C CYS A 30 -20.38 11.20 -21.84
N ALA A 31 -19.72 12.34 -22.04
CA ALA A 31 -19.04 13.02 -20.94
C ALA A 31 -20.09 13.69 -20.03
N SER A 32 -20.43 13.04 -18.92
CA SER A 32 -21.21 13.67 -17.85
C SER A 32 -20.27 14.45 -16.95
N VAL A 33 -20.30 15.78 -17.08
CA VAL A 33 -19.62 16.68 -16.16
C VAL A 33 -20.50 16.78 -14.91
N PHE A 34 -19.97 16.40 -13.75
CA PHE A 34 -20.66 16.59 -12.48
C PHE A 34 -20.12 17.84 -11.78
N GLU A 35 -21.02 18.71 -11.33
CA GLU A 35 -20.69 19.75 -10.37
C GLU A 35 -20.54 19.12 -8.98
N THR A 36 -19.47 19.47 -8.27
CA THR A 36 -19.13 18.88 -6.98
C THR A 36 -19.26 19.90 -5.85
N HIS A 37 -19.97 19.53 -4.78
CA HIS A 37 -20.16 20.37 -3.59
C HIS A 37 -19.82 19.58 -2.32
N VAL A 38 -18.66 19.89 -1.74
CA VAL A 38 -18.16 19.28 -0.50
C VAL A 38 -18.95 19.79 0.70
N ASP A 39 -19.24 18.90 1.64
CA ASP A 39 -20.08 19.12 2.83
C ASP A 39 -21.54 19.49 2.51
N PHE A 40 -22.04 19.02 1.38
CA PHE A 40 -23.45 19.14 0.98
C PHE A 40 -24.03 17.79 0.58
N THR A 41 -25.36 17.70 0.65
CA THR A 41 -26.16 16.55 0.26
C THR A 41 -27.50 17.01 -0.29
N LEU A 42 -28.09 16.22 -1.18
CA LEU A 42 -29.49 16.35 -1.56
C LEU A 42 -30.32 15.33 -0.76
N LEU A 43 -31.34 15.78 -0.04
CA LEU A 43 -32.19 14.94 0.80
C LEU A 43 -33.46 14.49 0.05
N ASP A 44 -34.09 13.40 0.50
CA ASP A 44 -35.43 12.92 0.10
C ASP A 44 -35.65 12.56 -1.38
N HIS A 45 -34.60 12.61 -2.21
CA HIS A 45 -34.63 12.24 -3.63
C HIS A 45 -33.84 10.97 -3.94
N VAL A 46 -33.45 10.21 -2.91
CA VAL A 46 -32.62 9.01 -3.03
C VAL A 46 -33.44 7.85 -3.61
N ILE A 47 -32.97 7.31 -4.73
CA ILE A 47 -33.60 6.18 -5.44
C ILE A 47 -32.85 4.86 -5.27
N ASN A 48 -31.56 4.91 -4.92
CA ASN A 48 -30.77 3.71 -4.64
C ASN A 48 -29.62 4.04 -3.68
N LYS A 49 -29.29 3.12 -2.79
CA LYS A 49 -28.16 3.22 -1.86
C LYS A 49 -27.25 2.01 -2.02
N THR A 50 -25.96 2.25 -2.24
CA THR A 50 -24.98 1.17 -2.34
C THR A 50 -23.66 1.59 -1.72
N ASP A 51 -22.93 0.65 -1.13
CA ASP A 51 -21.55 0.89 -0.77
C ASP A 51 -20.66 0.87 -2.02
N VAL A 52 -19.74 1.82 -2.09
CA VAL A 52 -18.79 2.00 -3.19
C VAL A 52 -17.37 2.19 -2.65
N ALA A 53 -16.37 1.86 -3.44
CA ALA A 53 -14.97 2.13 -3.10
C ALA A 53 -14.63 3.62 -3.12
N ASP A 54 -15.11 4.29 -4.17
CA ASP A 54 -14.74 5.65 -4.52
C ASP A 54 -15.90 6.35 -5.23
N GLU A 55 -15.75 7.66 -5.37
CA GLU A 55 -16.71 8.56 -5.99
C GLU A 55 -16.97 8.19 -7.46
N LEU A 56 -15.94 7.67 -8.16
CA LEU A 56 -16.05 7.22 -9.55
C LEU A 56 -16.99 6.03 -9.70
N GLU A 57 -16.96 5.05 -8.79
CA GLU A 57 -17.94 3.95 -8.85
C GLU A 57 -19.38 4.45 -8.68
N CYS A 58 -19.60 5.39 -7.76
CA CYS A 58 -20.92 6.00 -7.57
C CYS A 58 -21.37 6.74 -8.84
N GLN A 59 -20.45 7.47 -9.47
CA GLN A 59 -20.66 8.14 -10.74
C GLN A 59 -21.04 7.15 -11.85
N LEU A 60 -20.27 6.07 -12.02
CA LEU A 60 -20.54 5.02 -13.01
C LEU A 60 -21.91 4.36 -12.78
N LYS A 61 -22.27 4.08 -11.52
CA LYS A 61 -23.61 3.57 -11.15
C LYS A 61 -24.72 4.57 -11.49
N CYS A 62 -24.49 5.87 -11.27
CA CYS A 62 -25.44 6.91 -11.66
C CYS A 62 -25.60 6.96 -13.18
N MET A 63 -24.50 6.96 -13.95
CA MET A 63 -24.53 6.97 -15.42
C MET A 63 -25.22 5.73 -16.00
N GLY A 64 -25.06 4.57 -15.37
CA GLY A 64 -25.75 3.34 -15.75
C GLY A 64 -27.24 3.30 -15.38
N ASN A 65 -27.72 4.25 -14.57
CA ASN A 65 -29.11 4.33 -14.13
C ASN A 65 -29.83 5.52 -14.77
N LYS A 66 -30.72 5.25 -15.73
CA LYS A 66 -31.48 6.29 -16.46
C LYS A 66 -32.29 7.24 -15.57
N SER A 67 -32.64 6.82 -14.36
CA SER A 67 -33.38 7.64 -13.40
C SER A 67 -32.48 8.51 -12.54
N CYS A 68 -31.16 8.30 -12.54
CA CYS A 68 -30.21 9.06 -11.76
C CYS A 68 -29.88 10.39 -12.42
N LYS A 69 -29.99 11.49 -11.66
CA LYS A 69 -29.64 12.85 -12.09
C LYS A 69 -28.52 13.47 -11.26
N SER A 70 -28.34 13.03 -10.02
CA SER A 70 -27.24 13.41 -9.15
C SER A 70 -26.98 12.31 -8.13
N PHE A 71 -25.91 12.40 -7.35
CA PHE A 71 -25.65 11.45 -6.28
C PHE A 71 -24.97 12.11 -5.08
N ASN A 72 -25.13 11.51 -3.91
CA ASN A 72 -24.39 11.86 -2.70
C ASN A 72 -23.35 10.77 -2.42
N VAL A 73 -22.18 11.18 -1.96
CA VAL A 73 -21.18 10.25 -1.38
C VAL A 73 -20.93 10.66 0.05
N HIS A 74 -21.21 9.75 0.99
CA HIS A 74 -20.96 9.95 2.41
C HIS A 74 -19.70 9.22 2.82
N ARG A 75 -18.76 9.95 3.43
CA ARG A 75 -17.62 9.33 4.11
C ARG A 75 -18.13 8.64 5.36
N ASN A 76 -17.91 7.33 5.44
CA ASN A 76 -18.30 6.54 6.60
C ASN A 76 -17.06 6.27 7.47
N GLY A 77 -16.56 7.30 8.18
CA GLY A 77 -15.47 7.18 9.15
C GLY A 77 -14.32 6.23 8.75
N ASN A 78 -14.10 5.20 9.59
CA ASN A 78 -13.04 4.18 9.45
C ASN A 78 -13.35 3.05 8.44
N ASN A 79 -14.50 3.07 7.76
CA ASN A 79 -14.85 2.02 6.80
C ASN A 79 -14.15 2.25 5.45
N ALA A 80 -13.61 1.17 4.88
CA ALA A 80 -12.96 1.17 3.57
C ALA A 80 -13.90 1.54 2.40
N LYS A 81 -15.22 1.48 2.62
CA LYS A 81 -16.26 1.78 1.63
C LYS A 81 -17.02 3.07 2.00
N LYS A 82 -17.44 3.80 0.99
CA LYS A 82 -18.25 5.02 1.08
C LYS A 82 -19.70 4.68 0.74
N LEU A 83 -20.65 5.31 1.41
CA LEU A 83 -22.06 5.15 1.06
C LEU A 83 -22.39 6.06 -0.12
N CYS A 84 -22.81 5.47 -1.23
CA CYS A 84 -23.29 6.14 -2.43
C CYS A 84 -24.82 6.16 -2.44
N GLU A 85 -25.42 7.34 -2.56
CA GLU A 85 -26.86 7.53 -2.71
C GLU A 85 -27.16 8.15 -4.08
N LEU A 86 -27.79 7.39 -4.98
CA LEU A 86 -28.24 7.90 -6.27
C LEU A 86 -29.53 8.69 -6.09
N ASN A 87 -29.64 9.86 -6.72
CA ASN A 87 -30.80 10.74 -6.63
C ASN A 87 -31.46 10.95 -8.00
N ASN A 88 -32.79 11.08 -8.03
CA ASN A 88 -33.55 11.35 -9.27
C ASN A 88 -33.82 12.83 -9.55
N LYS A 89 -33.36 13.74 -8.68
CA LYS A 89 -33.44 15.20 -8.82
C LYS A 89 -32.04 15.80 -8.68
N THR A 90 -31.85 17.02 -9.16
CA THR A 90 -30.63 17.81 -8.93
C THR A 90 -30.89 18.96 -7.95
N ARG A 91 -29.83 19.61 -7.45
CA ARG A 91 -29.99 20.78 -6.57
C ARG A 91 -30.69 21.96 -7.24
N GLN A 92 -30.61 22.08 -8.56
CA GLN A 92 -31.31 23.11 -9.34
C GLN A 92 -32.82 22.80 -9.37
N MET A 93 -33.18 21.51 -9.46
CA MET A 93 -34.57 21.07 -9.44
C MET A 93 -35.20 21.20 -8.04
N LYS A 94 -34.41 20.96 -6.99
CA LYS A 94 -34.86 20.92 -5.59
C LYS A 94 -33.91 21.67 -4.66
N PRO A 95 -33.83 23.01 -4.77
CA PRO A 95 -32.88 23.81 -4.00
C PRO A 95 -33.19 23.80 -2.49
N GLY A 96 -34.46 23.63 -2.11
CA GLY A 96 -34.88 23.54 -0.70
C GLY A 96 -34.32 22.32 0.03
N ASP A 97 -34.09 21.22 -0.69
CA ASP A 97 -33.67 19.93 -0.15
C ASP A 97 -32.14 19.75 -0.23
N PHE A 98 -31.45 20.72 -0.85
CA PHE A 98 -30.00 20.79 -0.90
C PHE A 98 -29.48 21.41 0.39
N LYS A 99 -28.95 20.55 1.28
CA LYS A 99 -28.56 20.94 2.63
C LYS A 99 -27.09 20.70 2.87
N ARG A 100 -26.49 21.54 3.72
CA ARG A 100 -25.16 21.33 4.24
C ARG A 100 -25.16 20.09 5.15
N LYS A 101 -24.27 19.15 4.89
CA LYS A 101 -24.06 17.93 5.68
C LYS A 101 -22.57 17.60 5.69
N LYS A 102 -21.89 17.88 6.80
CA LYS A 102 -20.45 17.65 6.95
C LYS A 102 -20.11 16.18 6.69
N GLY A 103 -19.04 15.93 5.94
CA GLY A 103 -18.60 14.58 5.55
C GLY A 103 -19.39 13.96 4.38
N SER A 104 -20.29 14.72 3.76
CA SER A 104 -21.01 14.33 2.55
C SER A 104 -20.55 15.17 1.37
N THR A 105 -20.46 14.59 0.19
CA THR A 105 -20.17 15.34 -1.05
C THR A 105 -21.28 15.09 -2.05
N TYR A 106 -21.86 16.16 -2.56
CA TYR A 106 -22.89 16.14 -3.59
C TYR A 106 -22.26 16.23 -4.97
N TYR A 107 -22.80 15.46 -5.92
CA TYR A 107 -22.41 15.44 -7.33
C TYR A 107 -23.65 15.60 -8.21
N GLY A 108 -23.86 16.78 -8.80
CA GLY A 108 -24.98 17.08 -9.69
C GLY A 108 -24.58 16.97 -11.15
N SER A 109 -25.37 16.29 -12.00
CA SER A 109 -25.08 16.34 -13.44
C SER A 109 -25.22 17.77 -13.95
N VAL A 110 -24.18 18.29 -14.58
CA VAL A 110 -24.25 19.45 -15.45
C VAL A 110 -24.68 18.92 -16.81
N GLN A 111 -25.66 19.54 -17.47
CA GLN A 111 -26.02 19.17 -18.83
C GLN A 111 -24.80 19.34 -19.74
N GLY A 112 -24.10 18.24 -20.02
CA GLY A 112 -23.10 18.13 -21.07
C GLY A 112 -23.76 17.63 -22.35
N THR A 113 -23.42 18.25 -23.47
CA THR A 113 -23.79 17.76 -24.80
C THR A 113 -23.14 16.40 -25.05
N CYS A 114 -23.93 15.38 -25.36
CA CYS A 114 -23.41 14.10 -25.85
C CYS A 114 -22.68 14.37 -27.18
N VAL A 115 -21.43 13.94 -27.30
CA VAL A 115 -20.70 14.04 -28.57
C VAL A 115 -20.76 12.67 -29.23
N ASP A 116 -21.38 12.62 -30.41
CA ASP A 116 -21.41 11.44 -31.27
C ASP A 116 -20.00 11.23 -31.88
N VAL A 117 -19.29 10.18 -31.46
CA VAL A 117 -17.92 9.87 -31.91
C VAL A 117 -17.93 8.97 -33.15
N SER A 118 -19.11 8.66 -33.72
CA SER A 118 -19.19 7.95 -35.00
C SER A 118 -18.49 8.69 -36.16
N ARG A 119 -18.15 9.97 -35.98
CA ARG A 119 -17.57 10.85 -37.02
C ARG A 119 -16.08 11.17 -36.93
N GLN A 120 -15.25 10.39 -36.24
CA GLN A 120 -13.78 10.48 -36.43
C GLN A 120 -13.14 9.12 -36.63
N ARG A 121 -13.23 8.60 -37.86
CA ARG A 121 -12.47 7.42 -38.33
C ARG A 121 -11.04 7.75 -38.79
N SER A 122 -10.49 8.95 -38.55
CA SER A 122 -9.21 9.33 -39.19
C SER A 122 -8.19 10.06 -38.31
N GLY A 123 -8.23 9.89 -36.98
CA GLY A 123 -7.19 10.44 -36.11
C GLY A 123 -6.74 9.43 -35.07
N LYS A 124 -5.42 9.21 -34.94
CA LYS A 124 -4.82 8.54 -33.76
C LYS A 124 -5.16 9.39 -32.53
N THR A 125 -6.30 9.14 -31.90
CA THR A 125 -6.64 9.75 -30.62
C THR A 125 -5.65 9.24 -29.58
N LYS A 126 -4.91 10.17 -28.96
CA LYS A 126 -4.18 9.87 -27.73
C LYS A 126 -5.23 9.44 -26.70
N GLY A 127 -5.26 8.16 -26.35
CA GLY A 127 -6.22 7.63 -25.38
C GLY A 127 -6.15 8.45 -24.08
N GLY A 128 -7.30 8.87 -23.57
CA GLY A 128 -7.39 9.58 -22.29
C GLY A 128 -6.81 8.70 -21.16
N GLN A 129 -6.15 9.34 -20.20
CA GLN A 129 -5.56 8.64 -19.07
C GLN A 129 -6.64 8.30 -18.04
N CYS A 130 -6.71 7.03 -17.61
CA CYS A 130 -7.68 6.62 -16.58
C CYS A 130 -7.38 7.28 -15.24
N HIS A 131 -8.43 7.38 -14.40
CA HIS A 131 -8.25 7.63 -12.98
C HIS A 131 -7.21 6.64 -12.39
N PRO A 132 -6.30 7.06 -11.48
CA PRO A 132 -5.20 6.22 -11.00
C PRO A 132 -5.61 4.81 -10.55
N ASN A 133 -6.75 4.69 -9.87
CA ASN A 133 -7.28 3.40 -9.38
C ASN A 133 -7.89 2.48 -10.45
N TYR A 134 -7.95 2.89 -11.73
CA TYR A 134 -8.62 2.15 -12.80
C TYR A 134 -7.70 1.95 -14.01
N LYS A 135 -7.97 0.89 -14.78
CA LYS A 135 -7.27 0.48 -15.99
C LYS A 135 -8.24 -0.07 -17.04
N GLY A 136 -7.70 -0.35 -18.22
CA GLY A 136 -8.44 -0.85 -19.38
C GLY A 136 -8.77 0.25 -20.38
N LYS A 137 -9.13 -0.15 -21.62
CA LYS A 137 -9.44 0.79 -22.71
C LYS A 137 -10.53 1.80 -22.35
N LEU A 138 -11.43 1.43 -21.44
CA LEU A 138 -12.60 2.21 -21.02
C LEU A 138 -12.57 2.52 -19.51
N CYS A 139 -11.41 2.38 -18.85
CA CYS A 139 -11.26 2.57 -17.40
C CYS A 139 -12.24 1.74 -16.54
N GLN A 140 -12.57 0.54 -17.01
CA GLN A 140 -13.62 -0.30 -16.47
C GLN A 140 -13.14 -1.25 -15.35
N THR A 141 -11.84 -1.45 -15.22
CA THR A 141 -11.26 -2.42 -14.29
C THR A 141 -10.51 -1.70 -13.20
N ARG A 142 -10.73 -2.05 -11.93
CA ARG A 142 -9.94 -1.52 -10.82
C ARG A 142 -8.55 -2.12 -10.81
N LYS A 143 -7.56 -1.30 -10.51
CA LYS A 143 -6.21 -1.76 -10.20
C LYS A 143 -6.21 -2.40 -8.81
N LEU A 144 -5.58 -3.57 -8.69
CA LEU A 144 -5.37 -4.23 -7.41
C LEU A 144 -4.39 -3.45 -6.54
N GLY A 145 -4.66 -3.44 -5.23
CA GLY A 145 -3.76 -2.86 -4.23
C GLY A 145 -3.75 -1.34 -4.13
N GLN A 146 -4.46 -0.61 -5.01
CA GLN A 146 -4.50 0.85 -4.97
C GLN A 146 -5.47 1.42 -3.93
N SER A 147 -6.43 0.62 -3.47
CA SER A 147 -7.37 1.01 -2.43
C SER A 147 -7.78 -0.16 -1.57
N ALA A 148 -8.24 0.15 -0.34
CA ALA A 148 -8.78 -0.85 0.58
C ALA A 148 -9.99 -1.61 0.00
N ALA A 149 -10.69 -1.04 -0.97
CA ALA A 149 -11.86 -1.67 -1.58
C ALA A 149 -11.51 -2.66 -2.70
N ASN A 150 -10.27 -2.64 -3.21
CA ASN A 150 -9.77 -3.62 -4.17
C ASN A 150 -8.33 -4.03 -3.81
N PRO A 151 -8.12 -4.64 -2.62
CA PRO A 151 -6.80 -5.00 -2.14
C PRO A 151 -6.23 -6.18 -2.95
N GLY A 152 -4.91 -6.25 -3.03
CA GLY A 152 -4.24 -7.48 -3.46
C GLY A 152 -4.33 -8.55 -2.38
N LYS A 153 -3.92 -9.79 -2.70
CA LYS A 153 -3.72 -10.83 -1.66
C LYS A 153 -2.36 -10.64 -1.00
N SER A 154 -1.34 -10.38 -1.82
CA SER A 154 0.04 -10.08 -1.42
C SER A 154 0.64 -9.03 -2.36
N CYS A 155 1.82 -8.52 -2.02
CA CYS A 155 2.61 -7.68 -2.93
C CYS A 155 2.89 -8.41 -4.26
N LYS A 156 3.24 -9.70 -4.20
CA LYS A 156 3.44 -10.55 -5.37
C LYS A 156 2.19 -10.67 -6.25
N HIS A 157 1.00 -10.85 -5.66
CA HIS A 157 -0.27 -10.88 -6.41
C HIS A 157 -0.51 -9.57 -7.17
N ILE A 158 -0.24 -8.42 -6.54
CA ILE A 158 -0.38 -7.11 -7.19
C ILE A 158 0.60 -6.98 -8.36
N LEU A 159 1.85 -7.37 -8.15
CA LEU A 159 2.87 -7.32 -9.19
C LEU A 159 2.51 -8.20 -10.40
N GLU A 160 2.13 -9.45 -10.17
CA GLU A 160 1.75 -10.41 -11.21
C GLU A 160 0.50 -9.96 -12.00
N SER A 161 -0.41 -9.23 -11.34
CA SER A 161 -1.60 -8.65 -11.98
C SER A 161 -1.32 -7.45 -12.90
N LYS A 162 -0.05 -6.99 -12.94
CA LYS A 162 0.42 -5.80 -13.67
C LYS A 162 -0.26 -4.51 -13.21
N ASP A 163 -0.62 -4.44 -11.93
CA ASP A 163 -1.22 -3.25 -11.28
C ASP A 163 -0.24 -2.49 -10.38
N SER A 164 1.00 -2.97 -10.29
CA SER A 164 2.08 -2.27 -9.60
C SER A 164 2.47 -0.99 -10.34
N GLU A 165 2.68 0.08 -9.58
CA GLU A 165 3.22 1.37 -10.03
C GLU A 165 4.68 1.56 -9.56
N GLY A 166 5.33 0.49 -9.10
CA GLY A 166 6.68 0.50 -8.51
C GLY A 166 6.66 0.29 -7.00
N ASP A 167 7.79 0.51 -6.34
CA ASP A 167 7.91 0.36 -4.89
C ASP A 167 7.06 1.40 -4.17
N GLY A 168 6.43 1.00 -3.07
CA GLY A 168 5.61 1.93 -2.30
C GLY A 168 4.48 1.25 -1.54
N GLU A 169 3.46 2.05 -1.27
CA GLU A 169 2.36 1.65 -0.41
C GLU A 169 1.24 0.98 -1.22
N TYR A 170 0.77 -0.16 -0.72
CA TYR A 170 -0.32 -0.90 -1.33
C TYR A 170 -1.27 -1.43 -0.27
N TRP A 171 -2.49 -1.75 -0.67
CA TRP A 171 -3.49 -2.42 0.15
C TRP A 171 -3.48 -3.93 -0.13
N ILE A 172 -3.34 -4.72 0.92
CA ILE A 172 -3.48 -6.18 0.84
C ILE A 172 -4.55 -6.68 1.81
N ASP A 173 -5.18 -7.80 1.48
CA ASP A 173 -6.07 -8.56 2.35
C ASP A 173 -5.61 -10.03 2.36
N PRO A 174 -4.61 -10.37 3.19
CA PRO A 174 -4.05 -11.73 3.27
C PRO A 174 -5.10 -12.80 3.54
N GLU A 175 -6.06 -12.50 4.42
CA GLU A 175 -7.09 -13.45 4.82
C GLU A 175 -8.20 -13.60 3.77
N GLY A 176 -8.36 -12.61 2.88
CA GLY A 176 -9.46 -12.56 1.93
C GLY A 176 -10.85 -12.38 2.58
N LYS A 177 -10.90 -11.83 3.78
CA LYS A 177 -12.13 -11.68 4.59
C LYS A 177 -12.69 -10.26 4.63
N GLY A 178 -12.14 -9.35 3.82
CA GLY A 178 -12.57 -7.95 3.77
C GLY A 178 -11.98 -7.09 4.89
N ASN A 179 -10.82 -7.48 5.43
CA ASN A 179 -10.07 -6.75 6.45
C ASN A 179 -8.72 -6.23 5.92
N PRO A 180 -8.73 -5.41 4.85
CA PRO A 180 -7.52 -4.96 4.19
C PRO A 180 -6.66 -4.10 5.12
N LEU A 181 -5.34 -4.15 4.89
CA LEU A 181 -4.36 -3.29 5.54
C LEU A 181 -3.41 -2.68 4.52
N LYS A 182 -2.94 -1.47 4.80
CA LYS A 182 -1.94 -0.79 3.99
C LYS A 182 -0.55 -1.27 4.40
N VAL A 183 0.29 -1.59 3.43
CA VAL A 183 1.63 -2.17 3.61
C VAL A 183 2.61 -1.53 2.65
N TYR A 184 3.91 -1.75 2.88
CA TYR A 184 4.94 -1.39 1.92
C TYR A 184 5.36 -2.62 1.10
N CYS A 185 5.36 -2.47 -0.22
CA CYS A 185 5.82 -3.46 -1.16
C CYS A 185 7.06 -2.96 -1.92
N ASP A 186 8.09 -3.80 -2.00
CA ASP A 186 9.17 -3.65 -2.97
C ASP A 186 8.83 -4.49 -4.21
N MET A 187 8.60 -3.79 -5.31
CA MET A 187 8.06 -4.31 -6.57
C MET A 187 9.13 -4.41 -7.65
N LYS A 188 10.39 -4.03 -7.37
CA LYS A 188 11.46 -4.00 -8.37
C LYS A 188 12.60 -4.96 -8.06
N THR A 189 13.03 -5.04 -6.81
CA THR A 189 14.26 -5.74 -6.46
C THR A 189 14.10 -7.26 -6.58
N ASP A 190 15.05 -7.93 -7.24
CA ASP A 190 15.01 -9.39 -7.47
C ASP A 190 13.69 -9.87 -8.12
N GLY A 191 13.14 -9.09 -9.05
CA GLY A 191 11.85 -9.40 -9.67
C GLY A 191 10.62 -9.02 -8.83
N GLY A 192 10.81 -8.36 -7.69
CA GLY A 192 9.76 -7.67 -6.92
C GLY A 192 8.78 -8.60 -6.19
N GLY A 193 7.69 -7.99 -5.69
CA GLY A 193 6.61 -8.69 -5.00
C GLY A 193 6.88 -8.93 -3.51
N TRP A 194 7.89 -8.25 -2.96
CA TRP A 194 8.34 -8.37 -1.59
C TRP A 194 7.46 -7.54 -0.64
N LEU A 195 6.96 -8.17 0.42
CA LEU A 195 6.25 -7.51 1.51
C LEU A 195 7.22 -7.18 2.64
N LEU A 196 7.25 -5.91 3.06
CA LEU A 196 8.06 -5.45 4.20
C LEU A 196 7.44 -5.90 5.53
N VAL A 197 8.18 -6.70 6.31
CA VAL A 197 7.74 -7.23 7.62
C VAL A 197 8.55 -6.69 8.80
N ALA A 198 9.69 -6.05 8.51
CA ALA A 198 10.44 -5.25 9.46
C ALA A 198 11.07 -4.05 8.78
N ASN A 199 10.97 -2.88 9.38
CA ASN A 199 11.53 -1.61 8.91
C ASN A 199 12.11 -0.82 10.07
N PHE A 200 13.44 -0.77 10.13
CA PHE A 200 14.19 0.05 11.07
C PHE A 200 15.06 1.01 10.28
N VAL A 201 14.83 2.31 10.43
CA VAL A 201 15.64 3.36 9.79
C VAL A 201 16.02 4.38 10.85
N LEU A 202 17.31 4.62 11.01
CA LEU A 202 17.79 5.54 12.02
C LEU A 202 17.70 6.98 11.56
N ASN A 203 17.17 7.84 12.43
CA ASN A 203 17.14 9.29 12.25
C ASN A 203 18.09 10.01 13.23
N SER A 204 18.77 9.25 14.09
CA SER A 204 19.64 9.73 15.16
C SER A 204 20.90 8.85 15.25
N THR A 205 21.88 9.30 16.02
CA THR A 205 23.11 8.57 16.33
C THR A 205 22.94 7.54 17.46
N SER A 206 21.73 7.46 18.04
CA SER A 206 21.38 6.48 19.07
C SER A 206 20.18 5.65 18.61
N PRO A 207 20.24 4.31 18.71
CA PRO A 207 19.11 3.47 18.36
C PRO A 207 17.91 3.63 19.31
N PRO A 208 16.67 3.63 18.82
CA PRO A 208 15.48 3.68 19.66
C PRO A 208 15.13 2.30 20.26
N ASP A 209 14.67 2.29 21.52
CA ASP A 209 14.10 1.08 22.16
C ASP A 209 12.84 0.62 21.48
N TRP A 210 12.74 -0.63 21.04
CA TRP A 210 11.57 -1.12 20.30
C TRP A 210 11.05 -2.47 20.82
N THR A 211 9.77 -2.73 20.53
CA THR A 211 9.09 -3.97 20.86
C THR A 211 8.49 -4.54 19.59
N ALA A 212 8.57 -5.86 19.42
CA ALA A 212 7.98 -6.54 18.28
C ALA A 212 6.45 -6.50 18.37
N GLU A 213 5.79 -6.27 17.25
CA GLU A 213 4.35 -6.37 17.10
C GLU A 213 3.92 -7.84 17.24
N SER A 214 2.97 -8.12 18.12
CA SER A 214 2.49 -9.48 18.41
C SER A 214 1.50 -10.03 17.37
N SER A 215 1.06 -9.21 16.42
CA SER A 215 0.19 -9.60 15.30
C SER A 215 0.79 -9.16 13.98
N TYR A 216 0.61 -9.96 12.92
CA TYR A 216 1.09 -9.59 11.59
C TYR A 216 0.49 -8.27 11.11
N ARG A 217 -0.69 -7.89 11.60
CA ARG A 217 -1.34 -6.62 11.22
C ARG A 217 -0.51 -5.39 11.63
N GLY A 218 0.46 -5.56 12.54
CA GLY A 218 1.46 -4.56 12.90
C GLY A 218 2.32 -4.08 11.72
N ILE A 219 2.44 -4.84 10.63
CA ILE A 219 3.19 -4.41 9.43
C ILE A 219 2.63 -3.11 8.81
N ARG A 220 1.38 -2.74 9.10
CA ARG A 220 0.79 -1.45 8.69
C ARG A 220 1.52 -0.24 9.27
N ASN A 221 2.29 -0.43 10.34
CA ASN A 221 3.01 0.63 11.04
C ASN A 221 4.38 0.94 10.39
N PHE A 222 4.67 0.40 9.19
CA PHE A 222 5.97 0.52 8.51
C PHE A 222 6.53 1.96 8.44
N ALA A 223 5.68 2.98 8.35
CA ALA A 223 6.09 4.39 8.24
C ALA A 223 6.72 4.95 9.52
N ASN A 224 6.61 4.27 10.67
CA ASN A 224 7.21 4.70 11.92
C ASN A 224 8.74 4.48 11.99
N ASN A 225 9.34 3.86 10.96
CA ASN A 225 10.76 3.53 10.86
C ASN A 225 11.32 2.69 12.02
N LYS A 226 10.44 2.01 12.75
CA LYS A 226 10.73 1.22 13.94
C LYS A 226 9.63 0.16 14.10
N MET A 227 9.53 -0.70 13.10
CA MET A 227 8.50 -1.73 13.02
C MET A 227 9.17 -3.07 12.78
N GLY A 228 8.74 -4.08 13.52
CA GLY A 228 9.08 -5.48 13.28
C GLY A 228 8.01 -6.35 13.93
N ILE A 229 7.65 -7.46 13.30
CA ILE A 229 6.70 -8.43 13.84
C ILE A 229 7.41 -9.58 14.56
N SER A 230 6.76 -10.17 15.55
CA SER A 230 7.29 -11.32 16.28
C SER A 230 7.28 -12.60 15.43
N VAL A 231 7.96 -13.65 15.90
CA VAL A 231 7.91 -14.96 15.21
C VAL A 231 6.50 -15.53 15.17
N SER A 232 5.74 -15.42 16.27
CA SER A 232 4.33 -15.84 16.28
C SER A 232 3.47 -15.05 15.29
N ALA A 233 3.70 -13.73 15.16
CA ALA A 233 3.03 -12.90 14.16
C ALA A 233 3.43 -13.30 12.72
N LEU A 234 4.71 -13.59 12.46
CA LEU A 234 5.16 -14.05 11.15
C LEU A 234 4.59 -15.44 10.80
N LYS A 235 4.43 -16.32 11.80
CA LYS A 235 3.74 -17.62 11.66
C LYS A 235 2.28 -17.45 11.25
N GLU A 236 1.56 -16.55 11.92
CA GLU A 236 0.19 -16.17 11.59
C GLU A 236 0.11 -15.65 10.14
N LEU A 237 1.01 -14.72 9.77
CA LEU A 237 1.08 -14.19 8.41
C LEU A 237 1.29 -15.31 7.38
N ARG A 238 2.18 -16.27 7.66
CA ARG A 238 2.48 -17.38 6.74
C ARG A 238 1.28 -18.28 6.48
N SER A 239 0.37 -18.39 7.46
CA SER A 239 -0.89 -19.14 7.30
C SER A 239 -1.87 -18.48 6.32
N HIS A 240 -1.72 -17.18 6.07
CA HIS A 240 -2.54 -16.41 5.14
C HIS A 240 -1.83 -16.11 3.82
N LEU A 241 -0.51 -15.90 3.89
CA LEU A 241 0.39 -15.69 2.76
C LEU A 241 1.43 -16.82 2.75
N SER A 242 1.31 -17.76 1.81
CA SER A 242 2.27 -18.85 1.64
C SER A 242 3.58 -18.37 1.01
N PHE A 243 4.25 -17.42 1.66
CA PHE A 243 5.58 -16.96 1.26
C PHE A 243 6.60 -18.09 1.44
N THR A 244 7.59 -18.08 0.57
CA THR A 244 8.62 -19.13 0.41
C THR A 244 10.03 -18.55 0.46
N GLN A 245 10.16 -17.23 0.53
CA GLN A 245 11.44 -16.57 0.65
C GLN A 245 11.44 -15.48 1.72
N LEU A 246 12.59 -15.33 2.36
CA LEU A 246 12.96 -14.20 3.20
C LEU A 246 14.05 -13.39 2.51
N ARG A 247 14.04 -12.08 2.75
CA ARG A 247 15.13 -11.18 2.36
C ARG A 247 15.54 -10.34 3.55
N PHE A 248 16.82 -10.38 3.86
CA PHE A 248 17.44 -9.62 4.93
C PHE A 248 18.31 -8.54 4.29
N HIS A 249 18.07 -7.28 4.64
CA HIS A 249 18.81 -6.15 4.09
C HIS A 249 19.11 -5.13 5.17
N CYS A 250 20.37 -5.00 5.55
CA CYS A 250 20.85 -3.89 6.35
C CYS A 250 22.00 -3.20 5.65
N SER A 251 22.15 -1.91 5.94
CA SER A 251 23.27 -1.12 5.45
C SER A 251 23.60 -0.03 6.45
N LYS A 252 24.90 0.14 6.69
CA LYS A 252 25.42 1.33 7.38
C LYS A 252 26.12 2.24 6.37
N LYS A 253 25.87 3.54 6.45
CA LYS A 253 26.48 4.53 5.55
C LYS A 253 28.01 4.52 5.60
N GLN A 254 28.57 4.30 6.79
CA GLN A 254 30.01 4.24 7.03
C GLN A 254 30.49 2.78 7.22
N GLY A 255 29.78 1.80 6.67
CA GLY A 255 30.05 0.39 6.89
C GLY A 255 29.71 -0.48 5.69
N ARG A 256 29.39 -1.74 5.97
CA ARG A 256 29.01 -2.73 4.98
C ARG A 256 27.50 -2.84 4.83
N THR A 257 27.11 -3.50 3.76
CA THR A 257 25.75 -3.86 3.40
C THR A 257 25.66 -5.37 3.43
N PHE A 258 24.80 -5.89 4.32
CA PHE A 258 24.39 -7.28 4.30
C PHE A 258 23.04 -7.37 3.61
N HIS A 259 23.03 -7.97 2.42
CA HIS A 259 21.82 -8.09 1.62
C HIS A 259 21.74 -9.47 0.97
N VAL A 260 20.86 -10.31 1.49
CA VAL A 260 20.69 -11.69 1.04
C VAL A 260 19.22 -12.05 0.91
N THR A 261 18.92 -12.96 -0.02
CA THR A 261 17.61 -13.63 -0.13
C THR A 261 17.78 -15.12 0.11
N THR A 262 16.81 -15.77 0.74
CA THR A 262 16.82 -17.24 0.84
C THR A 262 16.57 -17.85 -0.53
N VAL A 263 17.24 -18.95 -0.85
CA VAL A 263 17.07 -19.66 -2.13
C VAL A 263 15.69 -20.34 -2.22
N SER A 264 15.15 -20.52 -3.43
CA SER A 264 13.84 -21.14 -3.65
C SER A 264 13.90 -22.68 -3.74
N ASN A 265 14.49 -23.32 -2.74
CA ASN A 265 14.58 -24.79 -2.65
C ASN A 265 14.37 -25.24 -1.19
N SER A 266 14.62 -26.52 -0.89
CA SER A 266 14.42 -27.07 0.46
C SER A 266 15.32 -26.45 1.54
N THR A 267 16.55 -26.02 1.21
CA THR A 267 17.46 -25.39 2.19
C THR A 267 16.98 -24.00 2.54
N GLY A 268 16.50 -23.21 1.57
CA GLY A 268 15.88 -21.92 1.84
C GLY A 268 14.53 -22.04 2.54
N GLU A 269 13.71 -23.04 2.19
CA GLU A 269 12.45 -23.31 2.89
C GLU A 269 12.69 -23.60 4.38
N ALA A 270 13.74 -24.36 4.73
CA ALA A 270 14.09 -24.60 6.12
C ALA A 270 14.40 -23.30 6.90
N VAL A 271 14.98 -22.29 6.23
CA VAL A 271 15.18 -20.94 6.79
C VAL A 271 13.85 -20.25 7.04
N VAL A 272 12.92 -20.32 6.09
CA VAL A 272 11.59 -19.72 6.25
C VAL A 272 10.82 -20.40 7.40
N GLU A 273 10.82 -21.73 7.46
CA GLU A 273 10.17 -22.49 8.54
C GLU A 273 10.73 -22.15 9.92
N TYR A 274 12.05 -21.96 10.02
CA TYR A 274 12.73 -21.58 11.25
C TYR A 274 12.32 -20.20 11.75
N PHE A 275 12.34 -19.20 10.86
CA PHE A 275 12.02 -17.82 11.23
C PHE A 275 10.52 -17.55 11.37
N SER A 276 9.67 -18.33 10.70
CA SER A 276 8.22 -18.29 10.89
C SER A 276 7.72 -19.23 11.99
N GLY A 277 8.62 -19.79 12.82
CA GLY A 277 8.25 -20.60 13.99
C GLY A 277 7.45 -21.87 13.66
N GLN A 278 7.58 -22.40 12.45
CA GLN A 278 7.04 -23.71 12.09
C GLN A 278 7.94 -24.83 12.58
N LYS A 279 9.26 -24.60 12.58
CA LYS A 279 10.27 -25.51 13.15
C LYS A 279 11.24 -24.71 14.01
N ASP A 280 11.77 -25.34 15.05
CA ASP A 280 12.83 -24.76 15.89
C ASP A 280 14.22 -25.31 15.57
N VAL A 281 14.31 -26.17 14.55
CA VAL A 281 15.57 -26.71 14.05
C VAL A 281 16.32 -25.61 13.30
N ARG A 282 17.56 -25.32 13.73
CA ARG A 282 18.41 -24.32 13.08
C ARG A 282 18.94 -24.84 11.73
N PRO A 283 18.60 -24.19 10.61
CA PRO A 283 19.05 -24.59 9.28
C PRO A 283 20.51 -24.19 9.05
N ASP A 284 21.16 -24.88 8.13
CA ASP A 284 22.52 -24.55 7.70
C ASP A 284 22.55 -23.17 7.02
N SER A 285 23.57 -22.38 7.31
CA SER A 285 23.77 -21.05 6.74
C SER A 285 24.19 -21.13 5.28
N CYS A 286 25.30 -21.80 4.98
CA CYS A 286 25.80 -21.92 3.62
C CYS A 286 24.84 -22.71 2.73
N GLY A 287 24.63 -22.22 1.51
CA GLY A 287 23.75 -22.87 0.53
C GLY A 287 22.25 -22.68 0.77
N SER A 288 21.82 -21.94 1.80
CA SER A 288 20.41 -21.60 2.05
C SER A 288 20.03 -20.16 1.69
N PHE A 289 20.98 -19.36 1.20
CA PHE A 289 20.76 -18.01 0.72
C PHE A 289 21.63 -17.68 -0.50
N GLN A 290 21.26 -16.62 -1.21
CA GLN A 290 22.02 -16.01 -2.30
C GLN A 290 22.33 -14.54 -1.97
N ARG A 291 23.46 -14.06 -2.48
CA ARG A 291 23.88 -12.66 -2.34
C ARG A 291 23.09 -11.78 -3.31
N MET A 292 22.75 -10.59 -2.84
CA MET A 292 22.24 -9.51 -3.69
C MET A 292 23.39 -8.69 -4.28
N GLU A 293 23.12 -7.96 -5.35
CA GLU A 293 24.15 -7.25 -6.13
C GLU A 293 24.93 -6.20 -5.32
N ASP A 294 24.27 -5.56 -4.36
CA ASP A 294 24.81 -4.52 -3.48
C ASP A 294 25.40 -5.07 -2.18
N ASP A 295 25.39 -6.39 -1.97
CA ASP A 295 25.99 -7.01 -0.79
C ASP A 295 27.52 -6.96 -0.85
N ASN A 296 28.14 -6.38 0.17
CA ASN A 296 29.59 -6.37 0.35
C ASN A 296 30.00 -6.94 1.72
N SER A 297 29.11 -7.73 2.32
CA SER A 297 29.25 -8.22 3.68
C SER A 297 30.32 -9.32 3.82
N LYS A 298 30.96 -9.37 4.99
CA LYS A 298 31.87 -10.45 5.38
C LYS A 298 31.13 -11.64 5.99
N LEU A 299 29.99 -11.40 6.65
CA LEU A 299 29.09 -12.42 7.17
C LEU A 299 28.82 -13.49 6.12
N VAL A 300 28.51 -13.10 4.88
CA VAL A 300 28.24 -14.08 3.82
C VAL A 300 29.45 -14.94 3.48
N ILE A 301 30.65 -14.35 3.46
CA ILE A 301 31.89 -15.06 3.11
C ILE A 301 32.19 -16.14 4.15
N GLU A 302 31.88 -15.87 5.41
CA GLU A 302 32.16 -16.76 6.55
C GLU A 302 30.90 -17.49 7.04
N CYS A 303 30.00 -17.89 6.13
CA CYS A 303 28.76 -18.57 6.50
C CYS A 303 28.99 -19.83 7.34
N GLU A 304 30.05 -20.61 7.07
CA GLU A 304 30.40 -21.84 7.82
C GLU A 304 30.73 -21.56 9.29
N SER A 305 31.15 -20.33 9.61
CA SER A 305 31.49 -19.90 10.97
C SER A 305 30.30 -19.33 11.73
N TRP A 306 29.10 -19.25 11.12
CA TRP A 306 27.94 -18.67 11.78
C TRP A 306 27.59 -19.45 13.05
N SER A 307 27.43 -18.73 14.16
CA SER A 307 27.08 -19.29 15.48
C SER A 307 28.03 -20.38 16.01
N ASN A 308 29.24 -20.48 15.46
CA ASN A 308 30.25 -21.54 15.67
C ASN A 308 29.89 -22.93 15.11
N ASP A 309 28.76 -23.07 14.42
CA ASP A 309 28.30 -24.37 13.90
C ASP A 309 27.69 -24.30 12.50
N GLY A 310 27.91 -23.20 11.78
CA GLY A 310 27.48 -23.01 10.40
C GLY A 310 25.98 -22.92 10.23
N LYS A 311 25.26 -22.36 11.21
CA LYS A 311 23.80 -22.34 11.22
C LYS A 311 23.20 -20.97 11.47
N TRP A 312 21.99 -20.78 10.95
CA TRP A 312 21.15 -19.62 11.27
C TRP A 312 20.72 -19.64 12.74
N GLY A 313 20.86 -18.50 13.42
CA GLY A 313 20.49 -18.39 14.84
C GLY A 313 21.51 -19.03 15.77
N PHE A 314 21.39 -18.73 17.06
CA PHE A 314 22.20 -19.33 18.13
C PHE A 314 21.28 -19.92 19.22
N ASN A 315 21.82 -20.83 20.03
CA ASN A 315 21.06 -21.48 21.11
C ASN A 315 20.85 -20.53 22.29
N GLY A 316 19.64 -20.51 22.87
CA GLY A 316 19.33 -19.79 24.12
C GLY A 316 18.83 -18.35 23.95
N GLY A 317 18.44 -17.94 22.74
CA GLY A 317 17.85 -16.63 22.48
C GLY A 317 16.33 -16.56 22.69
N ASP A 318 15.81 -15.34 22.81
CA ASP A 318 14.37 -15.05 22.77
C ASP A 318 13.79 -15.49 21.42
N VAL A 319 13.02 -16.59 21.46
CA VAL A 319 12.37 -17.20 20.29
C VAL A 319 11.57 -16.18 19.51
N GLU A 320 10.82 -15.29 20.18
CA GLU A 320 9.95 -14.33 19.52
C GLU A 320 10.73 -13.23 18.78
N ARG A 321 12.02 -13.06 19.10
CA ARG A 321 12.91 -12.06 18.50
C ARG A 321 14.06 -12.66 17.70
N ARG A 322 14.04 -13.95 17.37
CA ARG A 322 15.14 -14.60 16.64
C ARG A 322 15.42 -14.00 15.26
N LEU A 323 14.42 -13.38 14.62
CA LEU A 323 14.54 -12.58 13.39
C LEU A 323 15.46 -11.36 13.51
N TYR A 324 15.78 -10.94 14.73
CA TYR A 324 16.43 -9.66 15.00
C TYR A 324 17.72 -9.81 15.80
N THR A 325 17.97 -11.00 16.35
CA THR A 325 18.98 -11.21 17.37
C THR A 325 20.01 -12.21 16.88
N GLY A 326 21.15 -11.72 16.39
CA GLY A 326 22.35 -12.51 16.12
C GLY A 326 22.13 -13.74 15.24
N PHE A 327 21.19 -13.68 14.30
CA PHE A 327 20.85 -14.84 13.47
C PHE A 327 21.93 -15.15 12.42
N ALA A 328 22.63 -14.12 11.98
CA ALA A 328 23.81 -14.18 11.12
C ALA A 328 24.94 -13.55 11.93
N ARG A 329 25.82 -14.39 12.47
CA ARG A 329 26.85 -13.96 13.41
C ARG A 329 28.10 -14.79 13.26
N VAL A 330 29.21 -14.14 12.95
CA VAL A 330 30.55 -14.68 13.21
C VAL A 330 31.01 -14.15 14.56
N PRO A 331 31.16 -15.01 15.59
CA PRO A 331 31.43 -14.56 16.95
C PRO A 331 32.65 -13.63 17.04
N ARG A 332 32.46 -12.47 17.69
CA ARG A 332 33.46 -11.41 17.90
C ARG A 332 33.91 -10.65 16.64
N ASN A 333 33.37 -10.96 15.47
CA ASN A 333 33.77 -10.32 14.21
C ASN A 333 32.64 -9.50 13.58
N TYR A 334 31.55 -10.16 13.20
CA TYR A 334 30.47 -9.54 12.41
C TYR A 334 29.11 -10.07 12.87
N ASN A 335 28.10 -9.21 12.89
CA ASN A 335 26.80 -9.56 13.42
C ASN A 335 25.66 -8.81 12.73
N TRP A 336 24.52 -9.48 12.57
CA TRP A 336 23.23 -8.83 12.39
C TRP A 336 22.53 -8.77 13.75
N ASN A 337 22.25 -7.58 14.26
CA ASN A 337 21.57 -7.42 15.56
C ASN A 337 20.79 -6.12 15.65
N LEU A 338 19.65 -6.15 16.34
CA LEU A 338 18.74 -5.00 16.57
C LEU A 338 18.23 -4.81 18.02
N PRO A 339 18.31 -5.78 18.95
CA PRO A 339 17.87 -5.55 20.34
C PRO A 339 18.82 -4.66 21.16
N TYR A 340 18.26 -4.05 22.22
CA TYR A 340 18.98 -3.46 23.36
C TYR A 340 20.06 -2.42 23.01
N GLY A 341 19.78 -1.53 22.05
CA GLY A 341 20.71 -0.45 21.65
C GLY A 341 21.96 -0.92 20.91
N SER A 342 22.12 -2.23 20.66
CA SER A 342 23.29 -2.82 20.00
C SER A 342 22.95 -3.15 18.53
N TRP A 343 22.85 -2.11 17.70
CA TRP A 343 22.45 -2.25 16.30
C TRP A 343 23.67 -2.54 15.42
N TYR A 344 23.73 -3.77 14.90
CA TYR A 344 24.84 -4.26 14.11
C TYR A 344 24.40 -4.69 12.72
N CYS A 345 25.20 -4.33 11.73
CA CYS A 345 25.01 -4.71 10.34
C CYS A 345 26.36 -5.13 9.77
N ASP A 346 26.64 -6.45 9.83
CA ASP A 346 27.91 -7.01 9.39
C ASP A 346 29.12 -6.38 10.09
N ASP A 347 28.94 -6.00 11.35
CA ASP A 347 29.95 -5.34 12.18
C ASP A 347 29.85 -5.77 13.65
N TRP A 348 30.64 -5.14 14.51
CA TRP A 348 30.73 -5.49 15.93
C TRP A 348 31.14 -4.31 16.81
N TYR A 349 30.46 -4.13 17.96
CA TYR A 349 30.74 -3.35 19.20
C TYR A 349 31.30 -1.91 19.12
N HIS A 350 32.10 -1.56 18.11
CA HIS A 350 32.78 -0.27 17.98
C HIS A 350 32.27 0.59 16.81
N ASP A 351 31.47 0.02 15.91
CA ASP A 351 31.01 0.75 14.73
C ASP A 351 29.74 1.54 15.08
N PRO A 352 29.81 2.88 15.12
CA PRO A 352 28.66 3.70 15.48
C PRO A 352 27.56 3.59 14.42
N VAL A 353 26.33 3.79 14.85
CA VAL A 353 25.22 3.98 13.93
C VAL A 353 25.09 5.44 13.51
N SER A 354 24.62 5.67 12.30
CA SER A 354 24.43 6.99 11.71
C SER A 354 23.01 7.20 11.19
N PRO A 355 22.51 8.45 11.16
CA PRO A 355 21.24 8.75 10.50
C PRO A 355 21.24 8.27 9.04
N GLY A 356 20.25 7.46 8.69
CA GLY A 356 20.06 6.82 7.40
C GLY A 356 20.54 5.37 7.32
N ASP A 357 21.21 4.85 8.36
CA ASP A 357 21.43 3.41 8.50
C ASP A 357 20.09 2.70 8.65
N PHE A 358 19.98 1.48 8.10
CA PHE A 358 18.73 0.75 8.11
C PHE A 358 18.89 -0.76 8.22
N TRP A 359 17.81 -1.40 8.68
CA TRP A 359 17.62 -2.84 8.73
C TRP A 359 16.18 -3.15 8.32
N LYS A 360 16.05 -3.99 7.30
CA LYS A 360 14.77 -4.35 6.70
C LYS A 360 14.70 -5.84 6.47
N ILE A 361 13.52 -6.40 6.70
CA ILE A 361 13.21 -7.80 6.43
C ILE A 361 11.96 -7.84 5.57
N TYR A 362 12.01 -8.67 4.52
CA TYR A 362 10.90 -8.86 3.59
C TYR A 362 10.54 -10.34 3.43
N VAL A 363 9.30 -10.61 3.03
CA VAL A 363 8.80 -11.94 2.65
C VAL A 363 8.22 -11.93 1.24
N ARG A 364 8.28 -13.06 0.54
CA ARG A 364 7.68 -13.22 -0.79
C ARG A 364 7.16 -14.62 -1.08
#